data_AF-A0A958VEF9-F1
#
_entry.id   AF-A0A958VEF9-F1
#
_cell.length_a   1.000
_cell.length_b   1.000
_cell.length_c   1.000
_cell.angle_alpha   90.00
_cell.angle_beta   90.00
_cell.angle_gamma   90.00
#
_symmetry.space_group_name_H-M   'P 1'
#
loop_
_entity.id
_entity.type
_entity.pdbx_description
1 polymer ?
#
loop_
_entity_poly.entity_id
_entity_poly.type
_entity_poly.pdbx_seq_one_letter_code
_entity_poly.pdbx_strand_id
1 'polypeptide(L)'
;MGLNYHKAIYTLIIHQDRLEQFRNPNNELVIQLLRKWNAYLTDPDYPSYPDTKEMASSLGMERQKVNVQIKDLYKRVISSFSDDPLIIKDYVHVIYIHIPYDEERGIKNKDYLSTLGERSLWFETKLPFLPRIGESISLDFIDDPLKFNRGYVNEIRYEIEGHTQRVIIYVHPFNDFYHQWRKMKDKHEWRLRMERQRDIR
;
A
#
# COMPACT_ATOMS: atom_id res chain seq x y z
N MET A 1 -21.94 0.25 16.87
CA MET A 1 -21.32 -0.21 15.60
C MET A 1 -21.19 -1.74 15.64
N GLY A 2 -21.59 -2.45 14.58
CA GLY A 2 -21.39 -3.90 14.47
C GLY A 2 -19.93 -4.26 14.14
N LEU A 3 -19.49 -5.47 14.50
CA LEU A 3 -18.15 -5.98 14.15
C LEU A 3 -18.08 -6.22 12.64
N ASN A 4 -17.04 -5.70 11.98
CA ASN A 4 -16.71 -6.09 10.61
C ASN A 4 -15.99 -7.45 10.65
N TYR A 5 -16.71 -8.52 10.29
CA TYR A 5 -16.17 -9.88 10.39
C TYR A 5 -15.04 -10.18 9.42
N HIS A 6 -14.99 -9.54 8.24
CA HIS A 6 -13.84 -9.72 7.33
C HIS A 6 -12.55 -9.20 7.98
N LYS A 7 -12.61 -7.99 8.55
CA LYS A 7 -11.46 -7.43 9.28
C LYS A 7 -11.10 -8.30 10.48
N ALA A 8 -12.08 -8.77 11.24
CA ALA A 8 -11.84 -9.63 12.39
C ALA A 8 -11.14 -10.95 12.00
N ILE A 9 -11.61 -11.62 10.96
CA ILE A 9 -11.01 -12.85 10.43
C ILE A 9 -9.56 -12.59 10.00
N TYR A 10 -9.34 -11.52 9.22
CA TYR A 10 -8.00 -11.13 8.80
C TYR A 10 -7.06 -10.86 9.98
N THR A 11 -7.51 -10.08 10.98
CA THR A 11 -6.74 -9.82 12.21
C THR A 11 -6.37 -11.11 12.94
N LEU A 12 -7.29 -12.07 13.01
CA LEU A 12 -7.04 -13.37 13.64
C LEU A 12 -6.01 -14.21 12.86
N ILE A 13 -6.00 -14.10 11.53
CA ILE A 13 -5.04 -14.80 10.69
C ILE A 13 -3.63 -14.21 10.87
N ILE A 14 -3.47 -12.88 10.78
CA ILE A 14 -2.16 -12.23 10.87
C ILE A 14 -1.53 -12.30 12.27
N HIS A 15 -2.34 -12.54 13.32
CA HIS A 15 -1.89 -12.71 14.71
C HIS A 15 -2.08 -14.15 15.21
N GLN A 16 -1.69 -15.12 14.39
CA GLN A 16 -1.85 -16.53 14.71
C GLN A 16 -1.10 -16.98 15.95
N ASP A 17 0.08 -16.43 16.18
CA ASP A 17 0.88 -16.65 17.38
C ASP A 17 0.09 -16.31 18.67
N ARG A 18 -0.69 -15.22 18.64
CA ARG A 18 -1.59 -14.82 19.73
C ARG A 18 -2.82 -15.71 19.79
N LEU A 19 -3.41 -16.01 18.64
CA LEU A 19 -4.63 -16.81 18.55
C LEU A 19 -4.48 -18.19 19.19
N GLU A 20 -3.34 -18.86 18.97
CA GLU A 20 -3.06 -20.19 19.51
C GLU A 20 -3.08 -20.24 21.05
N GLN A 21 -2.84 -19.12 21.74
CA GLN A 21 -2.92 -19.03 23.21
C GLN A 21 -4.34 -19.25 23.74
N PHE A 22 -5.36 -19.01 22.90
CA PHE A 22 -6.77 -19.15 23.26
C PHE A 22 -7.39 -20.47 22.81
N ARG A 23 -6.59 -21.38 22.26
CA ARG A 23 -7.03 -22.68 21.76
C ARG A 23 -7.66 -23.52 22.86
N ASN A 24 -8.86 -24.00 22.60
CA ASN A 24 -9.63 -24.89 23.47
C ASN A 24 -10.64 -25.70 22.64
N PRO A 25 -11.29 -26.73 23.22
CA PRO A 25 -12.20 -27.59 22.47
C PRO A 25 -13.35 -26.87 21.76
N ASN A 26 -13.77 -25.69 22.23
CA ASN A 26 -14.90 -24.95 21.64
C ASN A 26 -14.51 -24.18 20.38
N ASN A 27 -13.25 -23.78 20.22
CA ASN A 27 -12.78 -22.94 19.12
C ASN A 27 -11.69 -23.60 18.25
N GLU A 28 -11.29 -24.83 18.60
CA GLU A 28 -10.29 -25.64 17.90
C GLU A 28 -10.46 -25.64 16.37
N LEU A 29 -11.65 -26.00 15.89
CA LEU A 29 -11.91 -26.13 14.47
C LEU A 29 -11.81 -24.78 13.73
N VAL A 30 -12.24 -23.70 14.38
CA VAL A 30 -12.11 -22.35 13.82
C VAL A 30 -10.64 -21.94 13.72
N ILE A 31 -9.86 -22.18 14.78
CA ILE A 31 -8.42 -21.84 14.80
C ILE A 31 -7.67 -22.65 13.73
N GLN A 32 -7.94 -23.94 13.61
CA GLN A 32 -7.33 -24.79 12.55
C GLN A 32 -7.65 -24.29 11.14
N LEU A 33 -8.89 -23.86 10.89
CA LEU A 33 -9.28 -23.32 9.59
C LEU A 33 -8.60 -21.99 9.30
N LEU A 34 -8.54 -21.07 10.28
CA LEU A 34 -7.82 -19.80 10.16
C LEU A 34 -6.32 -20.05 9.89
N ARG A 35 -5.72 -21.05 10.55
CA ARG A 35 -4.35 -21.52 10.29
C ARG A 35 -4.14 -21.95 8.86
N LYS A 36 -5.03 -22.78 8.33
CA LYS A 36 -4.98 -23.22 6.95
C LYS A 36 -5.08 -22.05 5.98
N TRP A 37 -5.92 -21.07 6.27
CA TRP A 37 -6.11 -19.89 5.42
C TRP A 37 -4.91 -18.94 5.40
N ASN A 38 -4.14 -18.83 6.48
CA ASN A 38 -2.89 -18.07 6.46
C ASN A 38 -1.91 -18.58 5.41
N ALA A 39 -1.84 -19.89 5.20
CA ALA A 39 -1.00 -20.49 4.16
C ALA A 39 -1.45 -20.14 2.73
N TYR A 40 -2.71 -19.74 2.53
CA TYR A 40 -3.23 -19.33 1.21
C TYR A 40 -3.13 -17.82 0.99
N LEU A 41 -3.05 -17.01 2.04
CA LEU A 41 -3.00 -15.54 1.93
C LEU A 41 -1.64 -15.00 1.46
N THR A 42 -0.64 -15.87 1.33
CA THR A 42 0.61 -15.55 0.64
C THR A 42 0.50 -15.67 -0.88
N ASP A 43 -0.64 -16.13 -1.41
CA ASP A 43 -0.88 -16.31 -2.84
C ASP A 43 -1.56 -15.06 -3.44
N PRO A 44 -0.89 -14.34 -4.37
CA PRO A 44 -1.46 -13.16 -5.03
C PRO A 44 -2.69 -13.47 -5.90
N ASP A 45 -2.93 -14.74 -6.25
CA ASP A 45 -4.10 -15.16 -7.04
C ASP A 45 -5.34 -15.46 -6.18
N TYR A 46 -5.26 -15.37 -4.84
CA TYR A 46 -6.41 -15.62 -3.96
C TYR A 46 -7.27 -14.36 -3.79
N PRO A 47 -8.49 -14.31 -4.36
CA PRO A 47 -9.16 -13.05 -4.70
C PRO A 47 -9.77 -12.28 -3.52
N SER A 48 -9.96 -12.91 -2.35
CA SER A 48 -10.50 -12.21 -1.17
C SER A 48 -10.36 -13.01 0.12
N TYR A 49 -10.30 -12.29 1.25
CA TYR A 49 -10.41 -12.91 2.57
C TYR A 49 -11.74 -13.64 2.72
N PRO A 50 -11.71 -14.91 3.15
CA PRO A 50 -12.93 -15.68 3.30
C PRO A 50 -13.85 -15.10 4.36
N ASP A 51 -15.15 -15.20 4.11
CA ASP A 51 -16.17 -14.61 4.95
C ASP A 51 -16.74 -15.63 5.97
N THR A 52 -17.59 -15.13 6.87
CA THR A 52 -18.26 -15.98 7.87
C THR A 52 -19.18 -17.05 7.26
N LYS A 53 -19.67 -16.85 6.03
CA LYS A 53 -20.54 -17.81 5.32
C LYS A 53 -19.68 -18.96 4.78
N GLU A 54 -18.56 -18.66 4.14
CA GLU A 54 -17.59 -19.64 3.67
C GLU A 54 -16.98 -20.44 4.82
N MET A 55 -16.69 -19.78 5.94
CA MET A 55 -16.21 -20.43 7.16
C MET A 55 -17.26 -21.40 7.71
N ALA A 56 -18.52 -20.96 7.81
CA ALA A 56 -19.63 -21.80 8.29
C ALA A 56 -19.83 -23.04 7.41
N SER A 57 -19.80 -22.86 6.08
CA SER A 57 -19.86 -23.98 5.13
C SER A 57 -18.68 -24.94 5.28
N SER A 58 -17.46 -24.43 5.45
CA SER A 58 -16.25 -25.25 5.60
C SER A 58 -16.24 -26.06 6.89
N LEU A 59 -16.83 -25.53 7.96
CA LEU A 59 -16.88 -26.16 9.28
C LEU A 59 -18.13 -27.02 9.50
N GLY A 60 -19.12 -26.98 8.59
CA GLY A 60 -20.43 -27.60 8.82
C GLY A 60 -21.17 -27.00 10.03
N MET A 61 -20.97 -25.72 10.31
CA MET A 61 -21.51 -25.02 11.47
C MET A 61 -22.54 -23.98 11.06
N GLU A 62 -23.46 -23.64 11.98
CA GLU A 62 -24.33 -22.48 11.77
C GLU A 62 -23.50 -21.19 11.76
N ARG A 63 -23.80 -20.30 10.80
CA ARG A 63 -23.13 -18.99 10.67
C ARG A 63 -23.19 -18.16 11.94
N GLN A 64 -24.30 -18.24 12.69
CA GLN A 64 -24.43 -17.53 13.98
C GLN A 64 -23.41 -18.03 15.01
N LYS A 65 -23.19 -19.35 15.09
CA LYS A 65 -22.20 -19.96 15.97
C LYS A 65 -20.77 -19.53 15.59
N VAL A 66 -20.45 -19.52 14.29
CA VAL A 66 -19.16 -19.03 13.78
C VAL A 66 -18.96 -17.55 14.13
N ASN A 67 -19.98 -16.71 13.92
CA ASN A 67 -19.92 -15.30 14.27
C ASN A 67 -19.61 -15.09 15.76
N VAL A 68 -20.26 -15.84 16.65
CA VAL A 68 -19.99 -15.78 18.09
C VAL A 68 -18.54 -16.16 18.39
N GLN A 69 -18.04 -17.25 17.81
CA GLN A 69 -16.66 -17.70 18.03
C GLN A 69 -15.62 -16.72 17.50
N ILE A 70 -15.79 -16.21 16.28
CA ILE A 70 -14.88 -15.20 15.71
C ILE A 70 -14.88 -13.92 16.53
N LYS A 71 -16.05 -13.46 16.97
CA LYS A 71 -16.15 -12.26 17.81
C LYS A 71 -15.46 -12.45 19.17
N ASP A 72 -15.62 -13.63 19.78
CA ASP A 72 -14.97 -13.95 21.06
C ASP A 72 -13.45 -14.01 20.90
N LEU A 73 -12.95 -14.78 19.93
CA LEU A 73 -11.52 -14.89 19.61
C LEU A 73 -10.89 -13.52 19.30
N TYR A 74 -11.53 -12.73 18.44
CA TYR A 74 -11.05 -11.40 18.08
C TYR A 74 -10.91 -10.51 19.31
N LYS A 75 -11.92 -10.50 20.19
CA LYS A 75 -11.86 -9.71 21.43
C LYS A 75 -10.71 -10.16 22.33
N ARG A 76 -10.52 -11.47 22.50
CA ARG A 76 -9.43 -12.01 23.33
C ARG A 76 -8.06 -11.60 22.80
N VAL A 77 -7.83 -11.73 21.49
CA VAL A 77 -6.58 -11.32 20.84
C VAL A 77 -6.34 -9.81 20.98
N ILE A 78 -7.36 -8.97 20.76
CA ILE A 78 -7.20 -7.52 20.92
C ILE A 78 -6.92 -7.15 22.38
N SER A 79 -7.64 -7.76 23.33
CA SER A 79 -7.44 -7.50 24.75
C SER A 79 -6.05 -7.94 25.23
N SER A 80 -5.51 -9.04 24.70
CA SER A 80 -4.20 -9.54 25.15
C SER A 80 -3.04 -8.62 24.85
N PHE A 81 -3.16 -7.72 23.86
CA PHE A 81 -2.13 -6.72 23.58
C PHE A 81 -1.95 -5.69 24.69
N SER A 82 -2.89 -5.60 25.63
CA SER A 82 -2.75 -4.73 26.82
C SER A 82 -1.78 -5.31 27.84
N ASP A 83 -1.74 -6.64 27.95
CA ASP A 83 -0.88 -7.35 28.92
C ASP A 83 0.46 -7.73 28.29
N ASP A 84 0.45 -8.10 27.00
CA ASP A 84 1.62 -8.48 26.23
C ASP A 84 1.60 -7.77 24.86
N PRO A 85 2.31 -6.63 24.74
CA PRO A 85 2.28 -5.79 23.55
C PRO A 85 2.64 -6.53 22.25
N LEU A 86 2.13 -6.01 21.13
CA LEU A 86 2.56 -6.46 19.81
C LEU A 86 4.02 -6.03 19.56
N ILE A 87 4.90 -7.00 19.33
CA ILE A 87 6.31 -6.75 18.98
C ILE A 87 6.45 -6.79 17.46
N ILE A 88 6.92 -5.69 16.87
CA ILE A 88 7.29 -5.62 15.45
C ILE A 88 8.66 -6.29 15.27
N LYS A 89 8.72 -7.25 14.35
CA LYS A 89 9.92 -8.06 14.08
C LYS A 89 10.61 -7.65 12.79
N ASP A 90 9.82 -7.18 11.83
CA ASP A 90 10.28 -6.86 10.48
C ASP A 90 9.86 -5.46 10.07
N TYR A 91 10.67 -4.85 9.21
CA TYR A 91 10.31 -3.62 8.53
C TYR A 91 10.72 -3.67 7.06
N VAL A 92 9.95 -2.97 6.23
CA VAL A 92 10.22 -2.73 4.82
C VAL A 92 9.91 -1.28 4.50
N HIS A 93 10.72 -0.67 3.64
CA HIS A 93 10.48 0.67 3.15
C HIS A 93 9.79 0.58 1.80
N VAL A 94 8.76 1.39 1.61
CA VAL A 94 7.99 1.45 0.38
C VAL A 94 8.09 2.87 -0.16
N ILE A 95 8.77 3.06 -1.27
CA ILE A 95 9.01 4.37 -1.88
C ILE A 95 7.96 4.60 -2.96
N TYR A 96 7.21 5.69 -2.84
CA TYR A 96 6.24 6.16 -3.84
C TYR A 96 6.68 7.51 -4.40
N ILE A 97 7.22 7.51 -5.62
CA ILE A 97 7.56 8.75 -6.34
C ILE A 97 6.39 9.13 -7.24
N HIS A 98 5.64 10.16 -6.85
CA HIS A 98 4.41 10.55 -7.54
C HIS A 98 4.05 12.02 -7.25
N ILE A 99 3.26 12.62 -8.13
CA ILE A 99 2.68 13.95 -7.87
C ILE A 99 1.52 13.79 -6.90
N PRO A 100 1.48 14.54 -5.79
CA PRO A 100 0.37 14.49 -4.85
C PRO A 100 -0.97 14.86 -5.50
N TYR A 101 -2.04 14.16 -5.11
CA TYR A 101 -3.37 14.31 -5.69
C TYR A 101 -3.95 15.73 -5.60
N ASP A 102 -3.61 16.46 -4.53
CA ASP A 102 -3.99 17.87 -4.36
C ASP A 102 -3.30 18.79 -5.38
N GLU A 103 -2.07 18.49 -5.77
CA GLU A 103 -1.34 19.20 -6.84
C GLU A 103 -1.85 18.83 -8.24
N GLU A 104 -2.32 17.60 -8.45
CA GLU A 104 -2.87 17.16 -9.74
C GLU A 104 -4.01 18.07 -10.22
N ARG A 105 -4.85 18.53 -9.30
CA ARG A 105 -5.99 19.44 -9.60
C ARG A 105 -5.55 20.78 -10.19
N GLY A 106 -4.32 21.21 -9.92
CA GLY A 106 -3.74 22.43 -10.47
C GLY A 106 -3.18 22.28 -11.89
N ILE A 107 -3.03 21.05 -12.38
CA ILE A 107 -2.44 20.76 -13.69
C ILE A 107 -3.47 21.00 -14.79
N LYS A 108 -3.22 22.00 -15.64
CA LYS A 108 -4.10 22.33 -16.78
C LYS A 108 -3.93 21.42 -18.00
N ASN A 109 -2.79 20.74 -18.11
CA ASN A 109 -2.48 19.88 -19.25
C ASN A 109 -3.11 18.49 -19.07
N LYS A 110 -4.16 18.21 -19.85
CA LYS A 110 -4.91 16.94 -19.79
C LYS A 110 -4.08 15.73 -20.23
N ASP A 111 -3.24 15.88 -21.25
CA ASP A 111 -2.37 14.80 -21.74
C ASP A 111 -1.29 14.46 -20.71
N TYR A 112 -0.84 15.46 -19.95
CA TYR A 112 0.08 15.22 -18.84
C TYR A 112 -0.62 14.45 -17.71
N LEU A 113 -1.82 14.90 -17.30
CA LEU A 113 -2.64 14.23 -16.30
C LEU A 113 -2.91 12.76 -16.64
N SER A 114 -3.25 12.46 -17.90
CA SER A 114 -3.55 11.09 -18.33
C SER A 114 -2.36 10.15 -18.27
N THR A 115 -1.12 10.67 -18.19
CA THR A 115 0.11 9.86 -18.11
C THR A 115 0.72 9.81 -16.70
N LEU A 116 0.12 10.45 -15.69
CA LEU A 116 0.72 10.52 -14.35
C LEU A 116 0.92 9.14 -13.68
N GLY A 117 -0.04 8.24 -13.85
CA GLY A 117 0.08 6.87 -13.33
C GLY A 117 1.25 6.12 -13.97
N GLU A 118 1.48 6.32 -15.27
CA GLU A 118 2.60 5.74 -16.00
C GLU A 118 3.93 6.35 -15.56
N ARG A 119 3.96 7.61 -15.15
CA ARG A 119 5.15 8.30 -14.66
C ARG A 119 5.48 8.00 -13.21
N SER A 120 4.48 7.62 -12.43
CA SER A 120 4.64 7.29 -11.03
C SER A 120 5.42 6.01 -10.84
N LEU A 121 6.17 5.95 -9.74
CA LEU A 121 6.99 4.82 -9.38
C LEU A 121 6.63 4.32 -7.98
N TRP A 122 6.56 3.01 -7.86
CA TRP A 122 6.45 2.30 -6.59
C TRP A 122 7.57 1.26 -6.49
N PHE A 123 8.24 1.21 -5.34
CA PHE A 123 9.37 0.32 -5.12
C PHE A 123 9.50 -0.08 -3.64
N GLU A 124 9.64 -1.38 -3.35
CA GLU A 124 9.92 -1.88 -2.00
C GLU A 124 11.42 -2.15 -1.81
N THR A 125 11.96 -1.74 -0.68
CA THR A 125 13.37 -1.92 -0.35
C THR A 125 13.64 -1.90 1.16
N LYS A 126 14.85 -2.27 1.57
CA LYS A 126 15.35 -2.08 2.93
C LYS A 126 16.46 -1.04 2.91
N LEU A 127 16.12 0.20 3.26
CA LEU A 127 17.09 1.27 3.42
C LEU A 127 17.88 1.07 4.73
N PRO A 128 19.19 1.42 4.75
CA PRO A 128 19.99 1.39 5.97
C PRO A 128 19.55 2.44 6.99
N PHE A 129 18.94 3.54 6.52
CA PHE A 129 18.43 4.62 7.35
C PHE A 129 17.09 5.09 6.77
N LEU A 130 16.19 5.52 7.66
CA LEU A 130 14.95 6.16 7.26
C LEU A 130 15.24 7.61 6.82
N PRO A 131 14.98 7.98 5.55
CA PRO A 131 15.13 9.36 5.11
C PRO A 131 14.15 10.28 5.84
N ARG A 132 14.53 11.55 6.00
CA ARG A 132 13.73 12.58 6.65
C ARG A 132 12.94 13.39 5.62
N ILE A 133 11.84 13.99 6.07
CA ILE A 133 11.09 14.96 5.26
C ILE A 133 12.03 16.07 4.79
N GLY A 134 11.97 16.39 3.50
CA GLY A 134 12.82 17.38 2.82
C GLY A 134 14.14 16.83 2.28
N GLU A 135 14.57 15.63 2.69
CA GLU A 135 15.73 14.98 2.08
C GLU A 135 15.39 14.46 0.68
N SER A 136 16.39 14.37 -0.20
CA SER A 136 16.21 13.87 -1.56
C SER A 136 16.47 12.39 -1.68
N ILE A 137 15.67 11.70 -2.50
CA ILE A 137 15.87 10.32 -2.90
C ILE A 137 16.09 10.29 -4.41
N SER A 138 17.06 9.48 -4.85
CA SER A 138 17.32 9.19 -6.27
C SER A 138 17.47 7.69 -6.45
N LEU A 139 16.70 7.11 -7.36
CA LEU A 139 16.73 5.70 -7.73
C LEU A 139 17.34 5.58 -9.13
N ASP A 140 18.62 5.91 -9.24
CA ASP A 140 19.32 6.06 -10.53
C ASP A 140 19.44 4.74 -11.32
N PHE A 141 19.22 3.60 -10.67
CA PHE A 141 19.15 2.30 -11.34
C PHE A 141 17.85 2.10 -12.15
N ILE A 142 16.89 3.02 -12.04
CA ILE A 142 15.67 3.04 -12.84
C ILE A 142 15.91 3.97 -14.03
N ASP A 143 16.30 3.35 -15.14
CA ASP A 143 16.57 4.00 -16.42
C ASP A 143 15.33 3.98 -17.32
N ASP A 144 14.24 4.59 -16.84
CA ASP A 144 13.03 4.83 -17.64
C ASP A 144 12.79 6.34 -17.73
N PRO A 145 12.92 6.95 -18.93
CA PRO A 145 12.79 8.39 -19.11
C PRO A 145 11.35 8.91 -18.91
N LEU A 146 10.36 8.01 -18.81
CA LEU A 146 8.99 8.38 -18.47
C LEU A 146 8.75 8.38 -16.96
N LYS A 147 9.57 7.67 -16.18
CA LYS A 147 9.35 7.49 -14.74
C LYS A 147 10.00 8.61 -13.93
N PHE A 148 9.29 9.02 -12.88
CA PHE A 148 9.91 9.79 -11.81
C PHE A 148 10.82 8.87 -11.01
N ASN A 149 12.14 9.07 -11.13
CA ASN A 149 13.14 8.30 -10.41
C ASN A 149 13.81 9.08 -9.26
N ARG A 150 13.50 10.38 -9.11
CA ARG A 150 14.09 11.23 -8.06
C ARG A 150 13.17 12.33 -7.58
N GLY A 151 13.40 12.79 -6.36
CA GLY A 151 12.59 13.84 -5.75
C GLY A 151 12.97 14.12 -4.31
N TYR A 152 12.09 14.81 -3.58
CA TYR A 152 12.22 15.05 -2.15
C TYR A 152 11.14 14.32 -1.35
N VAL A 153 11.49 13.81 -0.19
CA VAL A 153 10.54 13.18 0.73
C VAL A 153 9.56 14.24 1.24
N ASN A 154 8.28 14.05 0.96
CA ASN A 154 7.23 14.98 1.39
C ASN A 154 6.41 14.44 2.58
N GLU A 155 6.27 13.12 2.68
CA GLU A 155 5.47 12.48 3.71
C GLU A 155 6.03 11.09 4.04
N ILE A 156 5.95 10.71 5.32
CA ILE A 156 6.28 9.37 5.80
C ILE A 156 5.08 8.84 6.57
N ARG A 157 4.56 7.67 6.17
CA ARG A 157 3.50 6.95 6.86
C ARG A 157 4.00 5.60 7.34
N TYR A 158 3.35 5.10 8.39
CA TYR A 158 3.64 3.79 8.94
C TYR A 158 2.36 2.97 8.90
N GLU A 159 2.45 1.78 8.32
CA GLU A 159 1.40 0.78 8.38
C GLU A 159 1.93 -0.42 9.14
N ILE A 160 1.12 -0.97 10.04
CA ILE A 160 1.45 -2.15 10.82
C ILE A 160 0.52 -3.27 10.36
N GLU A 161 1.10 -4.36 9.89
CA GLU A 161 0.41 -5.57 9.47
C GLU A 161 1.07 -6.77 10.16
N GLY A 162 0.36 -7.38 11.12
CA GLY A 162 0.92 -8.50 11.90
C GLY A 162 2.16 -8.05 12.66
N HIS A 163 3.31 -8.67 12.36
CA HIS A 163 4.62 -8.33 12.95
C HIS A 163 5.50 -7.47 12.01
N THR A 164 4.95 -7.00 10.90
CA THR A 164 5.68 -6.25 9.89
C THR A 164 5.23 -4.79 9.91
N GLN A 165 6.20 -3.88 9.92
CA GLN A 165 5.97 -2.46 9.71
C GLN A 165 6.35 -2.08 8.28
N ARG A 166 5.38 -1.60 7.50
CA ARG A 166 5.64 -0.93 6.23
C ARG A 166 5.87 0.55 6.48
N VAL A 167 7.05 1.04 6.15
CA VAL A 167 7.39 2.46 6.21
C VAL A 167 7.23 3.06 4.82
N ILE A 168 6.11 3.73 4.61
CA ILE A 168 5.71 4.30 3.34
C ILE A 168 6.32 5.69 3.22
N ILE A 169 7.20 5.87 2.24
CA ILE A 169 7.92 7.11 1.96
C ILE A 169 7.35 7.68 0.68
N TYR A 170 6.59 8.76 0.81
CA TYR A 170 6.13 9.53 -0.33
C TYR A 170 7.21 10.52 -0.75
N VAL A 171 7.49 10.55 -2.04
CA VAL A 171 8.50 11.39 -2.66
C VAL A 171 7.81 12.22 -3.72
N HIS A 172 7.88 13.53 -3.56
CA HIS A 172 7.45 14.46 -4.59
C HIS A 172 8.54 14.54 -5.67
N PRO A 173 8.20 14.28 -6.94
CA PRO A 173 9.18 14.23 -8.01
C PRO A 173 9.79 15.60 -8.25
N PHE A 174 11.11 15.66 -8.40
CA PHE A 174 11.70 16.88 -8.94
C PHE A 174 11.12 17.14 -10.33
N ASN A 175 10.82 18.40 -10.63
CA ASN A 175 10.34 18.81 -11.96
C ASN A 175 11.24 18.18 -13.01
N ASP A 176 10.70 17.19 -13.71
CA ASP A 176 11.51 16.35 -14.58
C ASP A 176 12.16 17.23 -15.65
N PHE A 177 13.46 17.03 -15.86
CA PHE A 177 14.20 17.74 -16.89
C PHE A 177 13.52 17.57 -18.26
N TYR A 178 12.86 16.42 -18.47
CA TYR A 178 12.03 16.16 -19.64
C TYR A 178 10.83 17.11 -19.78
N HIS A 179 10.15 17.48 -18.68
CA HIS A 179 9.05 18.45 -18.72
C HIS A 179 9.52 19.85 -19.05
N GLN A 180 10.68 20.25 -18.52
CA GLN A 180 11.31 21.51 -18.87
C GLN A 180 11.78 21.50 -20.33
N TRP A 181 12.42 20.42 -20.77
CA TRP A 181 12.87 20.22 -22.16
C TRP A 181 11.71 20.22 -23.15
N ARG A 182 10.61 19.52 -22.86
CA ARG A 182 9.42 19.48 -23.72
C ARG A 182 8.78 20.86 -23.84
N LYS A 183 8.65 21.61 -22.72
CA LYS A 183 8.21 23.01 -22.76
C LYS A 183 9.15 23.90 -23.59
N MET A 184 10.46 23.68 -23.49
CA MET A 184 11.46 24.41 -24.29
C MET A 184 11.36 24.06 -25.78
N LYS A 185 11.14 22.79 -26.11
CA LYS A 185 10.93 22.30 -27.49
C LYS A 185 9.66 22.90 -28.09
N ASP A 186 8.52 22.81 -27.40
CA ASP A 186 7.24 23.36 -27.87
C ASP A 186 7.34 24.87 -28.13
N LYS A 187 8.03 25.60 -27.24
CA LYS A 187 8.30 27.04 -27.40
C LYS A 187 9.19 27.35 -28.60
N HIS A 188 10.19 26.50 -28.86
CA HIS A 188 11.08 26.63 -30.01
C HIS A 188 10.32 26.40 -31.33
N GLU A 189 9.54 25.32 -31.42
CA GLU A 189 8.73 25.01 -32.60
C GLU A 189 7.66 26.08 -32.89
N TRP A 190 7.03 26.62 -31.85
CA TRP A 190 6.13 27.76 -31.97
C TRP A 190 6.84 28.99 -32.55
N ARG A 191 8.04 29.30 -32.06
CA ARG A 191 8.84 30.44 -32.57
C ARG A 191 9.19 30.27 -34.05
N LEU A 192 9.65 29.07 -34.45
CA LEU A 192 9.95 28.76 -35.85
C LEU A 192 8.72 28.92 -36.75
N ARG A 193 7.53 28.53 -36.26
CA ARG A 193 6.27 28.71 -37.00
C ARG A 193 5.94 30.20 -37.19
N MET A 194 6.15 31.02 -36.16
CA MET A 194 5.91 32.47 -36.23
C MET A 194 6.92 33.19 -37.14
N GLU A 195 8.19 32.77 -37.14
CA GLU A 195 9.23 33.29 -38.04
C GLU A 195 8.90 32.98 -39.50
N ARG A 196 8.54 31.72 -39.81
CA ARG A 196 8.08 31.36 -41.18
C ARG A 196 6.86 32.15 -41.65
N GLN A 197 5.96 32.51 -40.75
CA GLN A 197 4.79 33.35 -41.10
C GLN A 197 5.16 34.82 -41.33
N ARG A 198 6.26 35.29 -40.75
CA ARG A 198 6.80 36.64 -41.00
C ARG A 198 7.52 36.73 -42.33
N ASP A 199 8.26 35.70 -42.71
CA ASP A 199 9.02 35.68 -43.98
C ASP A 199 8.13 35.52 -45.23
N ILE A 200 6.84 35.22 -45.06
CA ILE A 200 5.84 35.07 -46.14
C ILE A 200 5.05 36.38 -46.36
N ARG A 201 5.22 37.40 -45.51
CA ARG A 201 4.59 38.74 -45.66
C ARG A 201 5.58 39.77 -46.16
#